data_AF-A0A151K3T1-F1
#
_entry.id   AF-A0A151K3T1-F1
#
_cell.length_a   1.000
_cell.length_b   1.000
_cell.length_c   1.000
_cell.angle_alpha   90.00
_cell.angle_beta   90.00
_cell.angle_gamma   90.00
#
_symmetry.space_group_name_H-M   'P 1'
#
loop_
_entity.id
_entity.type
_entity.pdbx_description
1 polymer ?
#
loop_
_entity_poly.entity_id
_entity_poly.type
_entity_poly.pdbx_seq_one_letter_code
_entity_poly.pdbx_strand_id
1 'polypeptide(L)'
;DKSGTMTVDTALDLLQAAAAEIEEESEGIAQKFLAGDIEVDEFLDQFLSRRKLMHLRKVKVDKLREIIRKGHSNSTPGYPTIASNFPGLAPSIPYPTGPVAMPMPLPGLPVYRPY
;
A
#
# COMPACT_ATOMS: atom_id res chain seq x y z
N ASP A 1 -10.48 0.06 29.61
CA ASP A 1 -10.63 1.03 28.51
C ASP A 1 -11.12 0.34 27.23
N LYS A 2 -12.43 0.36 26.95
CA LYS A 2 -13.05 -0.15 25.71
C LYS A 2 -13.76 1.02 25.02
N SER A 3 -13.01 1.93 24.41
CA SER A 3 -13.61 3.14 23.78
C SER A 3 -13.02 3.53 22.43
N GLY A 4 -12.16 2.71 21.80
CA GLY A 4 -11.41 3.14 20.60
C GLY A 4 -11.55 2.26 19.35
N THR A 5 -12.24 1.13 19.42
CA THR A 5 -12.15 0.09 18.39
C THR A 5 -13.36 0.08 17.47
N MET A 6 -13.54 1.12 16.67
CA MET A 6 -14.10 0.84 15.34
C MET A 6 -13.10 -0.10 14.67
N THR A 7 -13.50 -1.32 14.34
CA THR A 7 -12.58 -2.28 13.70
C THR A 7 -12.05 -1.65 12.41
N VAL A 8 -10.78 -1.86 12.11
CA VAL A 8 -10.17 -1.24 10.92
C VAL A 8 -10.94 -1.62 9.65
N ASP A 9 -11.51 -2.82 9.62
CA ASP A 9 -12.39 -3.29 8.55
C ASP A 9 -13.70 -2.49 8.49
N THR A 10 -14.39 -2.26 9.62
CA THR A 10 -15.57 -1.37 9.62
C THR A 10 -15.25 0.06 9.18
N ALA A 11 -14.05 0.56 9.48
CA ALA A 11 -13.60 1.87 9.00
C ALA A 11 -13.33 1.89 7.49
N LEU A 12 -12.80 0.80 6.96
CA LEU A 12 -12.62 0.62 5.53
C LEU A 12 -13.97 0.58 4.80
N ASP A 13 -14.92 -0.20 5.30
CA ASP A 13 -16.25 -0.33 4.72
C ASP A 13 -16.99 1.01 4.68
N LEU A 14 -16.97 1.75 5.80
CA LEU A 14 -17.57 3.08 5.88
C LEU A 14 -16.90 4.09 4.94
N LEU A 15 -15.57 4.04 4.82
CA LEU A 15 -14.86 4.93 3.89
C LEU A 15 -15.18 4.58 2.43
N GLN A 16 -15.33 3.30 2.11
CA GLN A 16 -15.71 2.85 0.77
C GLN A 16 -17.14 3.26 0.42
N ALA A 17 -18.08 3.12 1.36
CA ALA A 17 -19.45 3.61 1.19
C ALA A 17 -19.46 5.13 0.95
N ALA A 18 -18.74 5.90 1.77
CA ALA A 18 -18.62 7.35 1.60
C ALA A 18 -17.92 7.74 0.28
N ALA A 19 -17.04 6.89 -0.28
CA ALA A 19 -16.43 7.11 -1.59
C ALA A 19 -17.45 6.90 -2.73
N ALA A 20 -18.31 5.89 -2.61
CA ALA A 20 -19.36 5.60 -3.58
C ALA A 20 -20.48 6.67 -3.57
N GLU A 21 -20.90 7.11 -2.39
CA GLU A 21 -21.91 8.18 -2.22
C GLU A 21 -21.48 9.47 -2.93
N ILE A 22 -20.24 9.92 -2.71
CA ILE A 22 -19.74 11.15 -3.34
C ILE A 22 -19.46 10.96 -4.84
N GLU A 23 -19.20 9.72 -5.29
CA GLU A 23 -19.11 9.39 -6.72
C GLU A 23 -20.47 9.61 -7.37
N GLU A 24 -21.54 9.05 -6.79
CA GLU A 24 -22.92 9.24 -7.25
C GLU A 24 -23.34 10.72 -7.26
N GLU A 25 -23.05 11.48 -6.19
CA GLU A 25 -23.32 12.93 -6.18
C GLU A 25 -22.62 13.66 -7.33
N SER A 26 -21.35 13.32 -7.60
CA SER A 26 -20.59 13.94 -8.68
C SER A 26 -21.16 13.59 -10.06
N GLU A 27 -21.61 12.35 -10.26
CA GLU A 27 -22.25 11.94 -11.51
C GLU A 27 -23.62 12.60 -11.69
N GLY A 28 -24.39 12.79 -10.62
CA GLY A 28 -25.66 13.52 -10.66
C GLY A 28 -25.49 14.98 -11.12
N ILE A 29 -24.42 15.65 -10.69
CA ILE A 29 -24.09 17.01 -11.15
C ILE A 29 -23.67 17.02 -12.63
N ALA A 30 -22.87 16.04 -13.04
CA ALA A 30 -22.49 15.89 -14.45
C ALA A 30 -23.73 15.67 -15.34
N GLN A 31 -24.68 14.83 -14.90
CA GLN A 31 -25.93 14.60 -15.63
C GLN A 31 -26.76 15.87 -15.78
N LYS A 32 -26.92 16.67 -14.71
CA LYS A 32 -27.62 17.96 -14.76
C LYS A 32 -26.97 18.92 -15.75
N PHE A 33 -25.64 18.99 -15.76
CA PHE A 33 -24.91 19.82 -16.72
C PHE A 33 -25.13 19.36 -18.17
N LEU A 34 -25.05 18.05 -18.42
CA LEU A 34 -25.29 17.48 -19.76
C LEU A 34 -26.74 17.64 -20.22
N ALA A 35 -27.70 17.70 -19.29
CA ALA A 35 -29.11 18.00 -19.56
C ALA A 35 -29.35 19.50 -19.84
N GLY A 36 -28.39 20.38 -19.51
CA GLY A 36 -28.54 21.83 -19.61
C GLY A 36 -29.30 22.45 -18.44
N ASP A 37 -29.47 21.73 -17.32
CA ASP A 37 -30.17 22.21 -16.13
C ASP A 37 -29.34 23.21 -15.31
N ILE A 38 -28.01 23.18 -15.46
CA ILE A 38 -27.06 24.07 -14.77
C ILE A 38 -26.04 24.66 -15.75
N GLU A 39 -25.56 25.87 -15.46
CA GLU A 39 -24.54 26.55 -16.26
C GLU A 39 -23.11 26.05 -15.93
N VAL A 40 -22.16 26.41 -16.79
CA VAL A 40 -20.76 25.94 -16.67
C VAL A 40 -20.10 26.35 -15.36
N ASP A 41 -20.33 27.58 -14.89
CA ASP A 41 -19.70 28.08 -13.66
C ASP A 41 -20.23 27.33 -12.42
N GLU A 42 -21.53 27.06 -12.39
CA GLU A 42 -22.16 26.25 -11.33
C GLU A 42 -21.66 24.79 -11.36
N PHE A 43 -21.55 24.21 -12.56
CA PHE A 43 -20.99 22.87 -12.73
C PHE A 43 -19.56 22.79 -12.19
N LEU A 44 -18.68 23.75 -12.54
CA LEU A 44 -17.28 23.73 -12.12
C LEU A 44 -17.12 23.84 -10.59
N ASP A 45 -17.89 24.73 -9.95
CA ASP A 45 -17.83 24.90 -8.48
C ASP A 45 -18.26 23.63 -7.73
N GLN A 46 -19.34 23.00 -8.20
CA GLN A 46 -19.94 21.84 -7.54
C GLN A 46 -19.25 20.51 -7.89
N PHE A 47 -18.85 20.31 -9.15
CA PHE A 47 -18.32 19.04 -9.63
C PHE A 47 -16.86 18.83 -9.20
N LEU A 48 -16.00 19.86 -9.36
CA LEU A 48 -14.57 19.72 -9.08
C LEU A 48 -14.30 19.37 -7.62
N SER A 49 -15.01 20.01 -6.69
CA SER A 49 -14.88 19.78 -5.25
C SER A 49 -15.25 18.33 -4.88
N ARG A 50 -16.40 17.84 -5.36
CA ARG A 50 -16.87 16.47 -5.12
C ARG A 50 -16.01 15.43 -5.82
N ARG A 51 -15.63 15.64 -7.08
CA ARG A 51 -14.79 14.72 -7.83
C ARG A 51 -13.40 14.60 -7.21
N LYS A 52 -12.82 15.71 -6.76
CA LYS A 52 -11.56 15.70 -5.99
C LYS A 52 -11.70 14.91 -4.70
N LEU A 53 -12.78 15.13 -3.93
CA LEU A 53 -13.02 14.41 -2.69
C LEU A 53 -13.20 12.90 -2.91
N MET A 54 -13.96 12.52 -3.93
CA MET A 54 -14.14 11.14 -4.38
C MET A 54 -12.79 10.45 -4.64
N HIS A 55 -11.94 11.07 -5.46
CA HIS A 55 -10.61 10.52 -5.77
C HIS A 55 -9.74 10.39 -4.52
N LEU A 56 -9.75 11.39 -3.63
CA LEU A 56 -9.03 11.31 -2.36
C LEU A 56 -9.52 10.16 -1.48
N ARG A 57 -10.84 9.93 -1.41
CA ARG A 57 -11.40 8.80 -0.65
C ARG A 57 -11.01 7.45 -1.26
N LYS A 58 -11.07 7.27 -2.59
CA LYS A 58 -10.63 6.04 -3.27
C LYS A 58 -9.16 5.73 -2.99
N VAL A 59 -8.29 6.73 -3.10
CA VAL A 59 -6.85 6.57 -2.76
C VAL A 59 -6.66 6.16 -1.29
N LYS A 60 -7.44 6.73 -0.37
CA LYS A 60 -7.39 6.35 1.06
C LYS A 60 -7.91 4.93 1.31
N VAL A 61 -8.95 4.49 0.61
CA VAL A 61 -9.46 3.10 0.63
C VAL A 61 -8.36 2.14 0.18
N ASP A 62 -7.72 2.41 -0.96
CA ASP A 62 -6.65 1.57 -1.50
C ASP A 62 -5.45 1.50 -0.54
N LYS A 63 -5.09 2.65 0.05
CA LYS A 63 -3.99 2.71 1.02
C LYS A 63 -4.30 1.98 2.32
N LEU A 64 -5.54 2.06 2.79
CA LEU A 64 -5.95 1.37 4.01
C LEU A 64 -6.00 -0.15 3.80
N ARG A 65 -6.53 -0.61 2.66
CA ARG A 65 -6.48 -2.03 2.23
C ARG A 65 -5.06 -2.56 2.19
N GLU A 66 -4.12 -1.77 1.68
CA GLU A 66 -2.70 -2.11 1.66
C GLU A 66 -2.12 -2.29 3.06
N ILE A 67 -2.43 -1.38 3.99
CA ILE A 67 -1.94 -1.43 5.37
C ILE A 67 -2.52 -2.63 6.11
N ILE A 68 -3.82 -2.89 5.96
CA ILE A 68 -4.48 -4.07 6.56
C ILE A 68 -3.79 -5.34 6.05
N ARG A 69 -3.57 -5.48 4.74
CA ARG A 69 -2.92 -6.67 4.17
C ARG A 69 -1.50 -6.87 4.68
N LYS A 70 -0.72 -5.78 4.80
CA LYS A 70 0.65 -5.82 5.34
C LYS A 70 0.70 -6.13 6.84
N GLY A 71 -0.25 -5.61 7.62
CA GLY A 71 -0.38 -5.91 9.05
C GLY A 71 -0.68 -7.39 9.30
N HIS A 72 -1.46 -8.03 8.42
CA HIS A 72 -1.74 -9.47 8.47
C HIS A 72 -0.57 -10.34 7.97
N SER A 73 0.36 -9.79 7.18
CA SER A 73 1.56 -10.51 6.71
C SER A 73 2.77 -10.45 7.67
N ASN A 74 2.61 -9.92 8.89
CA ASN A 74 3.65 -9.97 9.93
C ASN A 74 3.84 -11.36 10.56
N SER A 75 3.56 -12.43 9.81
CA SER A 75 4.06 -13.77 10.11
C SER A 75 5.55 -13.81 9.81
N THR A 76 6.36 -13.68 10.87
CA THR A 76 7.73 -14.21 11.05
C THR A 76 8.72 -14.09 9.88
N PRO A 77 9.95 -13.56 10.09
CA PRO A 77 11.10 -13.85 9.24
C PRO A 77 11.47 -15.34 9.35
N GLY A 78 10.64 -16.20 8.75
CA GLY A 78 10.96 -17.59 8.51
C GLY A 78 12.00 -17.59 7.40
N TYR A 79 13.24 -17.88 7.78
CA TYR A 79 14.29 -18.24 6.84
C TYR A 79 13.72 -19.21 5.80
N PRO A 80 14.06 -19.08 4.50
CA PRO A 80 13.73 -20.11 3.53
C PRO A 80 14.50 -21.36 3.92
N THR A 81 13.84 -22.28 4.64
CA THR A 81 14.30 -23.64 4.71
C THR A 81 14.10 -24.18 3.30
N ILE A 82 15.17 -24.17 2.52
CA ILE A 82 15.25 -24.95 1.29
C ILE A 82 15.06 -26.38 1.75
N ALA A 83 13.83 -26.87 1.65
CA ALA A 83 13.52 -28.29 1.69
C ALA A 83 14.09 -28.87 0.39
N SER A 84 15.41 -28.98 0.34
CA SER A 84 16.12 -29.69 -0.71
C SER A 84 15.86 -31.16 -0.47
N ASN A 85 15.23 -31.74 -1.47
CA ASN A 85 14.84 -33.12 -1.66
C ASN A 85 16.05 -34.10 -1.70
N PHE A 86 17.06 -33.91 -0.86
CA PHE A 86 18.32 -34.68 -0.88
C PHE A 86 18.41 -35.59 0.35
N PRO A 87 18.29 -36.92 0.18
CA PRO A 87 18.58 -37.85 1.26
C PRO A 87 20.10 -37.95 1.40
N GLY A 88 20.66 -37.56 2.56
CA GLY A 88 22.01 -38.03 2.92
C GLY A 88 22.94 -37.14 3.72
N LEU A 89 22.60 -35.92 4.13
CA LEU A 89 23.52 -35.14 4.97
C LEU A 89 22.82 -34.45 6.16
N ALA A 90 23.04 -35.02 7.34
CA ALA A 90 23.10 -34.29 8.61
C ALA A 90 24.59 -34.20 9.03
N PRO A 91 25.02 -33.41 10.04
CA PRO A 91 24.27 -32.51 10.93
C PRO A 91 24.88 -31.08 11.07
N SER A 92 24.11 -30.19 11.71
CA SER A 92 24.48 -28.99 12.49
C SER A 92 25.94 -28.49 12.49
N ILE A 93 26.16 -27.25 12.03
CA ILE A 93 27.20 -26.36 12.56
C ILE A 93 26.61 -24.94 12.75
N PRO A 94 26.69 -24.34 13.96
CA PRO A 94 26.15 -23.02 14.25
C PRO A 94 27.07 -21.92 13.72
N TYR A 95 26.54 -20.95 12.99
CA TYR A 95 27.29 -19.76 12.62
C TYR A 95 27.51 -18.86 13.86
N PRO A 96 28.70 -18.28 14.04
CA PRO A 96 29.00 -17.42 15.19
C PRO A 96 28.35 -16.05 15.02
N THR A 97 27.59 -15.66 16.04
CA THR A 97 27.04 -14.31 16.23
C THR A 97 28.16 -13.33 16.58
N GLY A 98 28.37 -12.28 15.77
CA GLY A 98 29.26 -11.15 16.08
C GLY A 98 28.90 -9.90 15.27
N PRO A 99 29.12 -8.68 15.80
CA PRO A 99 28.68 -7.44 15.16
C PRO A 99 29.51 -7.14 13.90
N VAL A 100 28.81 -6.96 12.79
CA VAL A 100 29.38 -6.73 11.45
C VAL A 100 30.01 -5.34 11.39
N ALA A 101 31.34 -5.27 11.41
CA ALA A 101 32.08 -4.10 10.99
C ALA A 101 33.42 -4.55 10.39
N MET A 102 33.44 -4.87 9.09
CA MET A 102 34.56 -4.58 8.19
C MET A 102 34.13 -4.81 6.72
N PRO A 103 34.58 -3.96 5.77
CA PRO A 103 34.19 -4.03 4.37
C PRO A 103 34.89 -5.21 3.67
N MET A 104 34.11 -6.08 3.01
CA MET A 104 34.65 -7.12 2.14
C MET A 104 35.29 -6.48 0.89
N PRO A 105 36.54 -6.79 0.53
CA PRO A 105 37.14 -6.35 -0.72
C PRO A 105 36.57 -7.18 -1.87
N LEU A 106 35.99 -6.50 -2.87
CA LEU A 106 35.43 -7.14 -4.06
C LEU A 106 36.57 -7.67 -4.96
N PRO A 107 36.61 -8.96 -5.33
CA PRO A 107 37.60 -9.48 -6.27
C PRO A 107 37.14 -9.21 -7.71
N GLY A 108 37.91 -8.43 -8.48
CA GLY A 108 37.89 -8.51 -9.94
C GLY A 108 37.44 -7.28 -10.74
N LEU A 109 38.01 -6.10 -10.51
CA LEU A 109 37.98 -5.02 -11.51
C LEU A 109 39.40 -4.60 -11.93
N PRO A 110 39.69 -4.47 -13.24
CA PRO A 110 41.02 -4.13 -13.73
C PRO A 110 41.42 -2.70 -13.35
N VAL A 111 42.61 -2.59 -12.76
CA VAL A 111 43.25 -1.36 -12.29
C VAL A 111 43.57 -0.46 -13.48
N TYR A 112 42.96 0.72 -13.56
CA TYR A 112 43.39 1.76 -14.49
C TYR A 112 44.53 2.58 -13.86
N ARG A 113 45.72 2.51 -14.47
CA ARG A 113 46.93 3.25 -14.08
C ARG A 113 47.01 4.53 -14.92
N PRO A 114 47.14 5.74 -14.35
CA PRO A 114 47.58 6.89 -15.13
C PRO A 114 49.11 6.99 -15.12
N TYR A 115 49.64 7.59 -16.18
CA TYR A 115 51.06 7.86 -16.45
C TYR A 115 51.75 8.67 -15.35
#